data_AF-A0A9R0YG10-F1
#
_entry.id   AF-A0A9R0YG10-F1
#
_cell.length_a   1.000
_cell.length_b   1.000
_cell.length_c   1.000
_cell.angle_alpha   90.00
_cell.angle_beta   90.00
_cell.angle_gamma   90.00
#
_symmetry.space_group_name_H-M   'P 1'
#
loop_
_entity.id
_entity.type
_entity.pdbx_description
1 polymer ?
#
loop_
_entity_poly.entity_id
_entity_poly.type
_entity_poly.pdbx_seq_one_letter_code
_entity_poly.pdbx_strand_id
1 'polypeptide(L)'
;MDPPNRVPDGYFSLCLDRENGGGIFMPMGSRHGLLLMYQSARYQLLVWDPFNVDLHRLAVPPEWLKAPFKGAVFCGAGDIQHFRLVLVSTETDKQQHTRAIARVYSSETAIWGDRISTPLPSKLPTKSHMYFTISVLVGHSLYWLFDDTSAKTLLLDGILEFDLEKQILAVKPVPVGIPKENMCRFQVMRAEGGGLGILFLSNFSAQLWKVETDCDGAASWVLGRTVELYKLLSIDSRKKRKWHQCIVGFAEYNNVLLLRTPTDLFMIQLEPLQFKKVSKTKKWAHYHPFESVYAAGNSI
;
A
#
# COMPACT_ATOMS: atom_id res chain seq x y z
N MET A 1 19.51 7.89 -11.27
CA MET A 1 18.24 7.19 -11.54
C MET A 1 17.98 7.14 -13.03
N ASP A 2 18.01 5.93 -13.58
CA ASP A 2 17.63 5.65 -14.96
C ASP A 2 16.14 5.96 -15.20
N PRO A 3 15.70 6.19 -16.45
CA PRO A 3 14.28 6.31 -16.76
C PRO A 3 13.53 5.05 -16.32
N PRO A 4 12.27 5.18 -15.84
CA PRO A 4 11.45 4.00 -15.61
C PRO A 4 11.36 3.22 -16.92
N ASN A 5 11.63 1.92 -16.87
CA ASN A 5 11.48 1.03 -18.01
C ASN A 5 10.04 1.17 -18.52
N ARG A 6 9.89 1.73 -19.72
CA ARG A 6 8.58 1.84 -20.37
C ARG A 6 8.37 0.57 -21.14
N VAL A 7 7.37 -0.20 -20.77
CA VAL A 7 6.88 -1.29 -21.61
C VAL A 7 5.73 -0.75 -22.48
N PRO A 8 5.52 -1.31 -23.68
CA PRO A 8 4.39 -0.94 -24.54
C PRO A 8 3.05 -1.01 -23.79
N ASP A 9 2.16 -0.07 -24.08
CA ASP A 9 0.83 0.02 -23.44
C ASP A 9 -0.03 -1.25 -23.64
N GLY A 10 0.28 -2.05 -24.67
CA GLY A 10 -0.42 -3.31 -24.96
C GLY A 10 -0.38 -4.33 -23.82
N TYR A 11 0.71 -4.39 -23.04
CA TYR A 11 0.83 -5.30 -21.90
C TYR A 11 -0.11 -4.94 -20.75
N PHE A 12 -0.49 -3.66 -20.62
CA PHE A 12 -1.40 -3.17 -19.59
C PHE A 12 -2.80 -2.86 -20.12
N SER A 13 -3.09 -3.23 -21.37
CA SER A 13 -4.39 -3.05 -22.00
C SER A 13 -5.28 -4.25 -21.72
N LEU A 14 -5.93 -4.27 -20.55
CA LEU A 14 -6.93 -5.29 -20.26
C LEU A 14 -8.23 -4.96 -21.01
N CYS A 15 -8.44 -5.59 -22.17
CA CYS A 15 -9.72 -5.56 -22.88
C CYS A 15 -10.75 -6.41 -22.12
N LEU A 16 -11.30 -5.85 -21.04
CA LEU A 16 -12.48 -6.43 -20.40
C LEU A 16 -13.70 -6.04 -21.22
N ASP A 17 -14.46 -7.05 -21.67
CA ASP A 17 -15.61 -6.90 -22.56
C ASP A 17 -16.45 -5.66 -22.23
N ARG A 18 -16.50 -4.75 -23.20
CA ARG A 18 -17.29 -3.51 -23.16
C ARG A 18 -18.80 -3.77 -23.11
N GLU A 19 -19.25 -5.02 -23.25
CA GLU A 19 -20.66 -5.36 -23.42
C GLU A 19 -21.51 -5.13 -22.17
N ASN A 20 -20.91 -5.02 -20.98
CA ASN A 20 -21.63 -4.70 -19.75
C ASN A 20 -20.95 -3.55 -18.99
N GLY A 21 -21.27 -2.31 -19.40
CA GLY A 21 -21.03 -1.06 -18.66
C GLY A 21 -19.77 -1.05 -17.80
N GLY A 22 -18.64 -0.63 -18.36
CA GLY A 22 -17.31 -0.68 -17.74
C GLY A 22 -17.32 -0.28 -16.26
N GLY A 23 -17.23 -1.29 -15.37
CA GLY A 23 -17.18 -1.08 -13.93
C GLY A 23 -15.94 -0.29 -13.50
N ILE A 24 -15.96 0.22 -12.27
CA ILE A 24 -14.79 0.89 -11.68
C ILE A 24 -13.78 -0.19 -11.28
N PHE A 25 -12.56 -0.09 -11.82
CA PHE A 25 -11.43 -0.91 -11.43
C PHE A 25 -10.63 -0.20 -10.35
N MET A 26 -10.54 -0.83 -9.19
CA MET A 26 -9.80 -0.33 -8.04
C MET A 26 -8.52 -1.14 -7.87
N PRO A 27 -7.34 -0.57 -8.18
CA PRO A 27 -6.07 -1.24 -7.94
C PRO A 27 -5.85 -1.47 -6.43
N MET A 28 -5.53 -2.71 -6.08
CA MET A 28 -5.30 -3.12 -4.71
C MET A 28 -3.81 -3.14 -4.34
N GLY A 29 -2.95 -3.45 -5.30
CA GLY A 29 -1.50 -3.46 -5.17
C GLY A 29 -0.89 -4.30 -6.29
N SER A 30 0.43 -4.36 -6.34
CA SER A 30 1.15 -5.30 -7.20
C SER A 30 2.29 -5.94 -6.41
N ARG A 31 2.62 -7.19 -6.71
CA ARG A 31 3.75 -7.91 -6.12
C ARG A 31 4.12 -9.13 -6.95
N HIS A 32 5.41 -9.45 -7.04
CA HIS A 32 5.91 -10.60 -7.80
C HIS A 32 5.41 -10.66 -9.25
N GLY A 33 5.31 -9.51 -9.92
CA GLY A 33 4.79 -9.42 -11.29
C GLY A 33 3.27 -9.55 -11.42
N LEU A 34 2.53 -9.77 -10.33
CA LEU A 34 1.08 -9.85 -10.32
C LEU A 34 0.44 -8.51 -9.94
N LEU A 35 -0.59 -8.11 -10.67
CA LEU A 35 -1.44 -6.97 -10.37
C LEU A 35 -2.76 -7.46 -9.76
N LEU A 36 -3.11 -6.91 -8.59
CA LEU A 36 -4.40 -7.16 -7.96
C LEU A 36 -5.34 -5.97 -8.18
N MET A 37 -6.52 -6.23 -8.73
CA MET A 37 -7.57 -5.24 -8.95
C MET A 37 -8.92 -5.75 -8.47
N TYR A 38 -9.77 -4.82 -8.05
CA TYR A 38 -11.17 -5.11 -7.75
C TYR A 38 -12.07 -4.47 -8.80
N GLN A 39 -12.96 -5.27 -9.38
CA GLN A 39 -13.97 -4.84 -10.34
C GLN A 39 -15.30 -4.66 -9.60
N SER A 40 -15.70 -3.40 -9.38
CA SER A 40 -16.89 -3.10 -8.58
C SER A 40 -18.20 -3.61 -9.19
N ALA A 41 -18.33 -3.55 -10.51
CA ALA A 41 -19.58 -3.94 -11.19
C ALA A 41 -19.88 -5.45 -11.09
N ARG A 42 -18.86 -6.29 -10.96
CA ARG A 42 -19.00 -7.75 -10.86
C ARG A 42 -18.72 -8.29 -9.46
N TYR A 43 -18.31 -7.43 -8.52
CA TYR A 43 -17.86 -7.83 -7.19
C TYR A 43 -16.77 -8.92 -7.25
N GLN A 44 -15.80 -8.73 -8.14
CA GLN A 44 -14.75 -9.71 -8.45
C GLN A 44 -13.36 -9.14 -8.24
N LEU A 45 -12.46 -10.00 -7.78
CA LEU A 45 -11.04 -9.76 -7.70
C LEU A 45 -10.36 -10.31 -8.95
N LEU A 46 -9.45 -9.54 -9.49
CA LEU A 46 -8.66 -9.87 -10.66
C LEU A 46 -7.20 -9.94 -10.22
N VAL A 47 -6.57 -11.09 -10.36
CA VAL A 47 -5.12 -11.27 -10.22
C VAL A 47 -4.57 -11.47 -11.63
N TRP A 48 -3.77 -10.52 -12.08
CA TRP A 48 -3.33 -10.44 -13.47
C TRP A 48 -1.81 -10.41 -13.58
N ASP A 49 -1.25 -11.31 -14.38
CA ASP A 49 0.12 -11.21 -14.90
C ASP A 49 0.10 -10.52 -16.27
N PRO A 50 0.55 -9.26 -16.38
CA PRO A 50 0.52 -8.51 -17.63
C PRO A 50 1.50 -9.04 -18.68
N PHE A 51 2.54 -9.79 -18.30
CA PHE A 51 3.54 -10.30 -19.24
C PHE A 51 3.24 -11.71 -19.73
N ASN A 52 2.69 -12.57 -18.85
CA ASN A 52 2.25 -13.90 -19.23
C ASN A 52 0.79 -13.94 -19.72
N VAL A 53 0.10 -12.80 -19.65
CA VAL A 53 -1.31 -12.62 -20.06
C VAL A 53 -2.26 -13.57 -19.29
N ASP A 54 -1.87 -13.95 -18.07
CA ASP A 54 -2.65 -14.85 -17.22
C ASP A 54 -3.55 -14.05 -16.26
N LEU A 55 -4.85 -14.30 -16.29
CA LEU A 55 -5.86 -13.56 -15.54
C LEU A 55 -6.74 -14.51 -14.72
N HIS A 56 -6.56 -14.45 -13.41
CA HIS A 56 -7.39 -15.17 -12.44
C HIS A 56 -8.53 -14.28 -11.97
N ARG A 57 -9.76 -14.82 -11.99
CA ARG A 57 -10.97 -14.14 -11.50
C ARG A 57 -11.47 -14.84 -10.25
N LEU A 58 -11.61 -14.09 -9.17
CA LEU A 58 -12.01 -14.61 -7.88
C LEU A 58 -13.26 -13.90 -7.39
N ALA A 59 -14.18 -14.66 -6.79
CA ALA A 59 -15.30 -14.08 -6.08
C ALA A 59 -14.82 -13.47 -4.75
N VAL A 60 -15.31 -12.27 -4.45
CA VAL A 60 -15.12 -11.67 -3.12
C VAL A 60 -15.98 -12.44 -2.11
N PRO A 61 -15.48 -12.74 -0.90
CA PRO A 61 -16.30 -13.32 0.16
C PRO A 61 -17.60 -12.52 0.39
N PRO A 62 -18.79 -13.14 0.42
CA PRO A 62 -20.08 -12.44 0.48
C PRO A 62 -20.21 -11.42 1.62
N GLU A 63 -19.58 -11.70 2.76
CA GLU A 63 -19.56 -10.84 3.93
C GLU A 63 -18.90 -9.47 3.67
N TRP A 64 -18.03 -9.34 2.67
CA TRP A 64 -17.23 -8.13 2.43
C TRP A 64 -17.80 -7.25 1.31
N LEU A 65 -18.91 -7.67 0.69
CA LEU A 65 -19.60 -6.89 -0.34
C LEU A 65 -20.16 -5.56 0.21
N LYS A 66 -20.31 -5.43 1.53
CA LYS A 66 -20.91 -4.28 2.22
C LYS A 66 -19.89 -3.36 2.91
N ALA A 67 -18.62 -3.77 2.98
CA ALA A 67 -17.58 -3.04 3.68
C ALA A 67 -16.41 -2.73 2.71
N PRO A 68 -15.74 -1.58 2.84
CA PRO A 68 -14.49 -1.35 2.14
C PRO A 68 -13.46 -2.39 2.58
N PHE A 69 -12.65 -2.82 1.63
CA PHE A 69 -11.59 -3.78 1.89
C PHE A 69 -10.38 -3.45 1.01
N LYS A 70 -9.22 -3.93 1.44
CA LYS A 70 -8.01 -3.95 0.64
C LYS A 70 -7.50 -5.37 0.50
N GLY A 71 -6.64 -5.55 -0.49
CA GLY A 71 -5.99 -6.83 -0.74
C GLY A 71 -4.52 -6.67 -1.04
N ALA A 72 -3.81 -7.78 -0.88
CA ALA A 72 -2.42 -7.93 -1.21
C ALA A 72 -2.21 -9.33 -1.81
N VAL A 73 -1.72 -9.37 -3.04
CA VAL A 73 -1.25 -10.60 -3.68
C VAL A 73 0.21 -10.83 -3.33
N PHE A 74 0.62 -12.08 -3.26
CA PHE A 74 2.01 -12.49 -3.16
C PHE A 74 2.16 -13.96 -3.63
N CYS A 75 3.38 -14.35 -3.97
CA CYS A 75 3.74 -15.72 -4.32
C CYS A 75 4.62 -16.27 -3.21
N GLY A 76 4.59 -17.59 -3.02
CA GLY A 76 5.53 -18.26 -2.10
C GLY A 76 6.98 -18.11 -2.58
N ALA A 77 7.94 -18.24 -1.67
CA ALA A 77 9.35 -18.20 -2.06
C ALA A 77 9.66 -19.34 -3.05
N GLY A 78 10.10 -18.98 -4.26
CA GLY A 78 10.38 -19.95 -5.33
C GLY A 78 9.15 -20.52 -6.04
N ASP A 79 7.94 -20.09 -5.66
CA ASP A 79 6.71 -20.51 -6.30
C ASP A 79 6.32 -19.49 -7.37
N ILE A 80 6.32 -19.95 -8.62
CA ILE A 80 5.93 -19.16 -9.79
C ILE A 80 4.57 -19.57 -10.33
N GLN A 81 3.97 -20.64 -9.80
CA GLN A 81 2.71 -21.20 -10.29
C GLN A 81 1.54 -20.80 -9.40
N HIS A 82 1.76 -20.73 -8.08
CA HIS A 82 0.72 -20.41 -7.13
C HIS A 82 0.95 -19.08 -6.44
N PHE A 83 -0.12 -18.30 -6.38
CA PHE A 83 -0.23 -17.10 -5.58
C PHE A 83 -1.16 -17.30 -4.39
N ARG A 84 -0.98 -16.46 -3.39
CA ARG A 84 -1.90 -16.25 -2.28
C ARG A 84 -2.39 -14.81 -2.28
N LEU A 85 -3.58 -14.62 -1.75
CA LEU A 85 -4.22 -13.31 -1.65
C LEU A 85 -4.69 -13.10 -0.23
N VAL A 86 -4.15 -12.10 0.46
CA VAL A 86 -4.68 -11.63 1.74
C VAL A 86 -5.63 -10.51 1.44
N LEU A 87 -6.87 -10.62 1.91
CA LEU A 87 -7.77 -9.49 1.98
C LEU A 87 -7.91 -9.04 3.43
N VAL A 88 -8.12 -7.73 3.63
CA VAL A 88 -8.38 -7.11 4.93
C VAL A 88 -9.59 -6.18 4.84
N SER A 89 -10.43 -6.20 5.87
CA SER A 89 -11.60 -5.32 5.98
C SER A 89 -11.89 -5.04 7.46
N THR A 90 -12.93 -4.27 7.72
CA THR A 90 -13.46 -4.07 9.07
C THR A 90 -14.88 -4.57 9.20
N GLU A 91 -15.19 -5.03 10.40
CA GLU A 91 -16.53 -5.44 10.79
C GLU A 91 -16.88 -4.79 12.11
N THR A 92 -18.11 -4.27 12.20
CA THR A 92 -18.65 -3.71 13.44
C THR A 92 -19.80 -4.59 13.89
N ASP A 93 -19.72 -5.12 15.11
CA ASP A 93 -20.80 -5.95 15.64
C ASP A 93 -21.98 -5.12 16.17
N LYS A 94 -23.05 -5.81 16.59
CA LYS A 94 -24.26 -5.17 17.12
C LYS A 94 -23.99 -4.29 18.35
N GLN A 95 -22.94 -4.62 19.11
CA GLN A 95 -22.51 -3.88 20.30
C GLN A 95 -21.54 -2.74 19.95
N GLN A 96 -21.36 -2.44 18.66
CA GLN A 96 -20.47 -1.39 18.14
C GLN A 96 -18.99 -1.63 18.43
N HIS A 97 -18.56 -2.87 18.64
CA HIS A 97 -17.14 -3.20 18.65
C HIS A 97 -16.66 -3.41 17.22
N THR A 98 -15.75 -2.55 16.79
CA THR A 98 -15.11 -2.65 15.48
C THR A 98 -13.86 -3.53 15.59
N ARG A 99 -13.74 -4.48 14.66
CA ARG A 99 -12.60 -5.40 14.54
C ARG A 99 -12.07 -5.36 13.12
N ALA A 100 -10.75 -5.48 12.97
CA ALA A 100 -10.16 -5.78 11.68
C ALA A 100 -10.30 -7.28 11.43
N ILE A 101 -10.63 -7.63 10.19
CA ILE A 101 -10.76 -9.02 9.74
C ILE A 101 -9.87 -9.25 8.54
N ALA A 102 -9.34 -10.46 8.43
CA ALA A 102 -8.55 -10.90 7.29
C ALA A 102 -8.97 -12.31 6.85
N ARG A 103 -8.73 -12.59 5.57
CA ARG A 103 -8.83 -13.92 4.98
C ARG A 103 -7.74 -14.11 3.96
N VAL A 104 -7.29 -15.35 3.83
CA VAL A 104 -6.27 -15.76 2.87
C VAL A 104 -6.90 -16.68 1.85
N TYR A 105 -6.73 -16.36 0.57
CA TYR A 105 -7.04 -17.28 -0.52
C TYR A 105 -5.75 -17.94 -1.00
N SER A 106 -5.82 -19.23 -1.31
CA SER A 106 -4.76 -19.97 -1.99
C SER A 106 -5.21 -20.36 -3.39
N SER A 107 -4.42 -20.02 -4.41
CA SER A 107 -4.68 -20.44 -5.79
C SER A 107 -4.47 -21.93 -6.00
N GLU A 108 -3.63 -22.58 -5.19
CA GLU A 108 -3.37 -24.02 -5.23
C GLU A 108 -4.65 -24.82 -4.90
N THR A 109 -5.36 -24.41 -3.85
CA THR A 109 -6.58 -25.10 -3.40
C THR A 109 -7.86 -24.44 -3.92
N ALA A 110 -7.75 -23.27 -4.53
CA ALA A 110 -8.85 -22.40 -4.95
C ALA A 110 -9.86 -22.07 -3.84
N ILE A 111 -9.42 -22.03 -2.57
CA ILE A 111 -10.28 -21.86 -1.40
C ILE A 111 -9.85 -20.65 -0.56
N TRP A 112 -10.84 -19.95 -0.01
CA TRP A 112 -10.66 -18.99 1.07
C TRP A 112 -10.50 -19.73 2.41
N GLY A 113 -9.42 -19.45 3.11
CA GLY A 113 -9.18 -19.95 4.46
C GLY A 113 -10.06 -19.28 5.51
N ASP A 114 -9.81 -19.67 6.75
CA ASP A 114 -10.58 -19.24 7.91
C ASP A 114 -10.51 -17.72 8.15
N ARG A 115 -11.53 -17.23 8.86
CA ARG A 115 -11.61 -15.83 9.25
C ARG A 115 -10.65 -15.56 10.41
N ILE A 116 -9.75 -14.61 10.21
CA ILE A 116 -8.81 -14.12 11.23
C ILE A 116 -9.28 -12.73 11.65
N SER A 117 -9.22 -12.40 12.94
CA SER A 117 -9.68 -11.09 13.43
C SER A 117 -8.86 -10.58 14.61
N THR A 118 -8.74 -9.27 14.71
CA THR A 118 -8.15 -8.57 15.86
C THR A 118 -9.04 -7.38 16.26
N PRO A 119 -9.19 -7.07 17.55
CA PRO A 119 -9.85 -5.84 17.97
C PRO A 119 -9.10 -4.61 17.43
N LEU A 120 -9.85 -3.57 17.06
CA LEU A 120 -9.30 -2.25 16.76
C LEU A 120 -9.39 -1.35 18.00
N PRO A 121 -8.47 -0.38 18.16
CA PRO A 121 -8.54 0.58 19.25
C PRO A 121 -9.86 1.35 19.19
N SER A 122 -10.70 1.27 20.23
CA SER A 122 -12.02 1.89 20.22
C SER A 122 -11.91 3.42 20.19
N LYS A 123 -12.40 4.07 19.14
CA LYS A 123 -12.61 5.52 19.11
C LYS A 123 -14.03 5.84 18.66
N LEU A 124 -14.97 5.71 19.59
CA LEU A 124 -16.40 6.04 19.45
C LEU A 124 -17.13 5.21 18.36
N PRO A 125 -18.39 4.81 18.57
CA PRO A 125 -19.17 4.13 17.54
C PRO A 125 -19.34 5.05 16.33
N THR A 126 -18.61 4.81 15.24
CA THR A 126 -18.93 5.46 13.97
C THR A 126 -19.27 4.43 12.92
N LYS A 127 -20.38 4.69 12.23
CA LYS A 127 -20.86 3.95 11.06
C LYS A 127 -19.95 4.12 9.84
N SER A 128 -18.67 4.44 10.08
CA SER A 128 -17.78 4.94 9.07
C SER A 128 -16.90 3.83 8.51
N HIS A 129 -16.67 3.95 7.22
CA HIS A 129 -15.92 3.04 6.40
C HIS A 129 -14.42 3.25 6.68
N MET A 130 -13.72 2.21 7.14
CA MET A 130 -12.27 2.26 7.34
C MET A 130 -11.56 2.25 5.99
N TYR A 131 -10.59 3.15 5.79
CA TYR A 131 -9.72 3.09 4.60
C TYR A 131 -8.39 2.44 4.92
N PHE A 132 -7.89 1.66 3.97
CA PHE A 132 -6.58 1.02 4.01
C PHE A 132 -5.74 1.51 2.82
N THR A 133 -4.45 1.72 3.06
CA THR A 133 -3.45 1.99 2.01
C THR A 133 -3.15 0.74 1.17
N ILE A 134 -2.23 0.83 0.21
CA ILE A 134 -1.67 -0.38 -0.41
C ILE A 134 -0.71 -1.02 0.60
N SER A 135 -0.76 -2.34 0.71
CA SER A 135 0.11 -3.09 1.61
C SER A 135 1.58 -2.89 1.26
N VAL A 136 2.45 -2.93 2.26
CA VAL A 136 3.89 -3.14 2.07
C VAL A 136 4.32 -4.43 2.74
N LEU A 137 5.12 -5.24 2.05
CA LEU A 137 5.71 -6.45 2.61
C LEU A 137 7.04 -6.11 3.31
N VAL A 138 7.13 -6.41 4.61
CA VAL A 138 8.37 -6.28 5.37
C VAL A 138 8.63 -7.57 6.13
N GLY A 139 9.78 -8.21 5.86
CA GLY A 139 10.04 -9.56 6.33
C GLY A 139 8.97 -10.53 5.84
N HIS A 140 8.25 -11.14 6.78
CA HIS A 140 7.18 -12.11 6.52
C HIS A 140 5.78 -11.54 6.77
N SER A 141 5.66 -10.21 6.94
CA SER A 141 4.41 -9.56 7.31
C SER A 141 3.98 -8.50 6.29
N LEU A 142 2.69 -8.45 6.01
CA LEU A 142 2.06 -7.38 5.24
C LEU A 142 1.56 -6.29 6.18
N TYR A 143 1.79 -5.03 5.79
CA TYR A 143 1.42 -3.88 6.59
C TYR A 143 0.55 -2.90 5.81
N TRP A 144 -0.55 -2.46 6.41
CA TRP A 144 -1.42 -1.41 5.89
C TRP A 144 -1.53 -0.28 6.90
N LEU A 145 -1.36 0.96 6.45
CA LEU A 145 -1.88 2.10 7.20
C LEU A 145 -3.41 2.11 7.09
N PHE A 146 -4.06 2.47 8.19
CA PHE A 146 -5.51 2.64 8.23
C PHE A 146 -5.94 3.92 8.95
N ASP A 147 -7.12 4.40 8.60
CA ASP A 147 -7.84 5.49 9.29
C ASP A 147 -9.24 5.05 9.71
N ASP A 148 -9.71 5.56 10.85
CA ASP A 148 -11.12 5.50 11.24
C ASP A 148 -11.80 6.80 10.78
N THR A 149 -12.67 6.68 9.77
CA THR A 149 -13.32 7.82 9.09
C THR A 149 -14.42 8.48 9.95
N SER A 150 -14.27 8.54 11.27
CA SER A 150 -15.13 9.32 12.17
C SER A 150 -15.08 10.83 11.89
N ALA A 151 -13.99 11.31 11.28
CA ALA A 151 -13.76 12.70 10.93
C ALA A 151 -13.93 12.95 9.42
N LYS A 152 -14.22 14.20 9.03
CA LYS A 152 -14.18 14.68 7.63
C LYS A 152 -12.79 14.57 6.97
N THR A 153 -11.80 14.00 7.66
CA THR A 153 -10.38 13.95 7.30
C THR A 153 -9.84 12.54 7.55
N LEU A 154 -9.19 11.96 6.53
CA LEU A 154 -8.51 10.65 6.55
C LEU A 154 -7.22 10.70 7.40
N LEU A 155 -7.36 10.75 8.72
CA LEU A 155 -6.24 10.85 9.67
C LEU A 155 -5.70 9.47 10.01
N LEU A 156 -4.37 9.31 10.01
CA LEU A 156 -3.76 8.03 10.36
C LEU A 156 -4.09 7.61 11.80
N ASP A 157 -4.65 6.42 11.98
CA ASP A 157 -4.99 5.86 13.31
C ASP A 157 -4.10 4.70 13.75
N GLY A 158 -3.54 3.95 12.81
CA GLY A 158 -2.69 2.82 13.14
C GLY A 158 -2.12 2.09 11.93
N ILE A 159 -1.40 1.02 12.22
CA ILE A 159 -0.84 0.11 11.24
C ILE A 159 -1.43 -1.28 11.50
N LEU A 160 -2.04 -1.87 10.48
CA LEU A 160 -2.49 -3.25 10.51
C LEU A 160 -1.37 -4.14 10.01
N GLU A 161 -1.01 -5.15 10.79
CA GLU A 161 -0.03 -6.18 10.44
C GLU A 161 -0.74 -7.51 10.20
N PHE A 162 -0.37 -8.18 9.12
CA PHE A 162 -0.72 -9.58 8.89
C PHE A 162 0.55 -10.42 8.70
N ASP A 163 0.85 -11.29 9.66
CA ASP A 163 1.97 -12.23 9.60
C ASP A 163 1.59 -13.39 8.66
N LEU A 164 2.33 -13.55 7.56
CA LEU A 164 2.03 -14.54 6.52
C LEU A 164 2.29 -15.98 6.96
N GLU A 165 3.22 -16.19 7.88
CA GLU A 165 3.61 -17.53 8.35
C GLU A 165 2.65 -18.02 9.41
N LYS A 166 2.39 -17.18 10.41
CA LYS A 166 1.52 -17.51 11.54
C LYS A 166 0.05 -17.28 11.24
N GLN A 167 -0.25 -16.54 10.17
CA GLN A 167 -1.61 -16.08 9.83
C GLN A 167 -2.26 -15.34 11.01
N ILE A 168 -1.50 -14.43 11.62
CA ILE A 168 -1.96 -13.61 12.74
C ILE A 168 -2.17 -12.19 12.25
N LEU A 169 -3.31 -11.62 12.62
CA LEU A 169 -3.64 -10.21 12.39
C LEU A 169 -3.42 -9.44 13.69
N ALA A 170 -2.70 -8.32 13.63
CA ALA A 170 -2.40 -7.49 14.78
C ALA A 170 -2.46 -5.99 14.44
N VAL A 171 -2.72 -5.16 15.45
CA VAL A 171 -2.65 -3.70 15.31
C VAL A 171 -1.37 -3.21 15.96
N LYS A 172 -0.56 -2.47 15.20
CA LYS A 172 0.66 -1.82 15.67
C LYS A 172 0.43 -0.31 15.83
N PRO A 173 0.96 0.29 16.91
CA PRO A 173 0.90 1.72 17.09
C PRO A 173 1.83 2.44 16.10
N VAL A 174 1.47 3.66 15.74
CA VAL A 174 2.36 4.61 15.04
C VAL A 174 3.32 5.27 16.04
N PRO A 175 4.45 5.86 15.59
CA PRO A 175 5.38 6.56 16.48
C PRO A 175 4.69 7.69 17.28
N VAL A 176 4.91 7.72 18.60
CA VAL A 176 4.24 8.65 19.55
C VAL A 176 4.56 10.13 19.26
N GLY A 177 5.72 10.41 18.67
CA GLY A 177 6.17 11.77 18.36
C GLY A 177 5.63 12.37 17.06
N ILE A 178 4.81 11.63 16.30
CA ILE A 178 4.28 12.10 15.01
C ILE A 178 2.87 12.67 15.18
N PRO A 179 2.58 13.90 14.69
CA PRO A 179 1.24 14.45 14.74
C PRO A 179 0.24 13.62 13.94
N LYS A 180 -1.02 13.60 14.40
CA LYS A 180 -2.13 13.06 13.62
C LYS A 180 -2.36 13.94 12.39
N GLU A 181 -2.05 13.37 11.25
CA GLU A 181 -2.05 14.05 9.95
C GLU A 181 -2.74 13.18 8.91
N ASN A 182 -3.02 13.73 7.73
CA ASN A 182 -3.64 12.97 6.66
C ASN A 182 -2.77 11.76 6.27
N MET A 183 -3.39 10.60 6.08
CA MET A 183 -2.73 9.34 5.74
C MET A 183 -1.85 9.45 4.48
N CYS A 184 -2.15 10.35 3.54
CA CYS A 184 -1.29 10.60 2.37
C CYS A 184 0.08 11.20 2.70
N ARG A 185 0.34 11.58 3.96
CA ARG A 185 1.65 12.05 4.43
C ARG A 185 2.52 10.94 4.99
N PHE A 186 2.00 9.71 5.02
CA PHE A 186 2.64 8.56 5.63
C PHE A 186 2.82 7.43 4.62
N GLN A 187 3.87 6.64 4.82
CA GLN A 187 4.14 5.45 4.04
C GLN A 187 4.83 4.41 4.91
N VAL A 188 4.27 3.20 5.03
CA VAL A 188 5.02 2.07 5.58
C VAL A 188 6.10 1.68 4.57
N MET A 189 7.29 1.34 5.06
CA MET A 189 8.41 0.95 4.22
C MET A 189 9.28 -0.07 4.93
N ARG A 190 10.15 -0.74 4.18
CA ARG A 190 11.27 -1.48 4.75
C ARG A 190 12.33 -0.48 5.19
N ALA A 191 12.66 -0.45 6.47
CA ALA A 191 13.71 0.40 7.02
C ALA A 191 15.11 -0.11 6.70
N GLU A 192 16.12 0.75 6.91
CA GLU A 192 17.52 0.34 7.00
C GLU A 192 17.66 -0.82 7.99
N GLY A 193 18.33 -1.91 7.59
CA GLY A 193 18.39 -3.16 8.36
C GLY A 193 17.26 -4.15 8.10
N GLY A 194 16.27 -3.80 7.26
CA GLY A 194 15.24 -4.72 6.78
C GLY A 194 13.99 -4.85 7.66
N GLY A 195 13.94 -4.16 8.81
CA GLY A 195 12.79 -4.14 9.70
C GLY A 195 11.67 -3.18 9.26
N LEU A 196 10.62 -3.13 10.07
CA LEU A 196 9.47 -2.25 9.85
C LEU A 196 9.87 -0.77 9.99
N GLY A 197 9.54 0.01 8.98
CA GLY A 197 9.73 1.46 8.95
C GLY A 197 8.45 2.21 8.60
N ILE A 198 8.39 3.48 9.02
CA ILE A 198 7.37 4.42 8.57
C ILE A 198 8.00 5.75 8.22
N LEU A 199 7.68 6.24 7.04
CA LEU A 199 8.03 7.58 6.58
C LEU A 199 6.89 8.54 6.89
N PHE A 200 7.22 9.69 7.44
CA PHE A 200 6.28 10.80 7.68
C PHE A 200 6.79 12.09 7.03
N LEU A 201 5.94 12.73 6.23
CA LEU A 201 6.21 14.03 5.64
C LEU A 201 5.87 15.16 6.62
N SER A 202 6.90 15.68 7.31
CA SER A 202 6.80 16.79 8.26
C SER A 202 7.37 18.07 7.65
N ASN A 203 6.53 19.08 7.44
CA ASN A 203 6.95 20.47 7.12
C ASN A 203 8.18 20.56 6.18
N PHE A 204 8.08 19.94 5.01
CA PHE A 204 9.10 19.90 3.94
C PHE A 204 10.32 19.01 4.18
N SER A 205 10.22 18.11 5.15
CA SER A 205 11.18 17.05 5.41
C SER A 205 10.47 15.71 5.44
N ALA A 206 11.18 14.64 5.08
CA ALA A 206 10.74 13.27 5.32
C ALA A 206 11.48 12.75 6.56
N GLN A 207 10.72 12.38 7.59
CA GLN A 207 11.23 11.69 8.76
C GLN A 207 11.05 10.19 8.55
N LEU A 208 12.14 9.44 8.63
CA LEU A 208 12.17 7.99 8.49
C LEU A 208 12.33 7.39 9.89
N TRP A 209 11.27 6.75 10.35
CA TRP A 209 11.22 6.06 11.62
C TRP A 209 11.36 4.56 11.38
N LYS A 210 12.00 3.86 12.30
CA LYS A 210 12.18 2.41 12.25
C LYS A 210 11.88 1.81 13.63
N VAL A 211 11.49 0.55 13.62
CA VAL A 211 11.37 -0.23 14.86
C VAL A 211 12.75 -0.75 15.23
N GLU A 212 13.19 -0.46 16.44
CA GLU A 212 14.37 -1.07 17.06
C GLU A 212 13.95 -1.84 18.32
N THR A 213 14.68 -2.91 18.60
CA THR A 213 14.50 -3.74 19.78
C THR A 213 15.61 -3.40 20.77
N ASP A 214 15.25 -3.07 22.00
CA ASP A 214 16.23 -2.81 23.05
C ASP A 214 16.80 -4.12 23.64
N CYS A 215 17.74 -3.99 24.58
CA CYS A 215 18.38 -5.12 25.25
C CYS A 215 17.39 -6.03 26.00
N ASP A 216 16.23 -5.50 26.39
CA ASP A 216 15.18 -6.21 27.11
C ASP A 216 14.19 -6.89 26.15
N GLY A 217 14.39 -6.75 24.83
CA GLY A 217 13.53 -7.33 23.80
C GLY A 217 12.30 -6.49 23.47
N ALA A 218 12.16 -5.29 24.03
CA ALA A 218 11.02 -4.42 23.75
C ALA A 218 11.22 -3.66 22.44
N ALA A 219 10.23 -3.74 21.56
CA ALA A 219 10.24 -3.07 20.26
C ALA A 219 9.66 -1.65 20.39
N SER A 220 10.43 -0.64 19.98
CA SER A 220 10.01 0.77 20.02
C SER A 220 10.36 1.51 18.74
N TRP A 221 9.62 2.59 18.46
CA TRP A 221 9.88 3.44 17.31
C TRP A 221 11.00 4.45 17.61
N VAL A 222 12.01 4.46 16.76
CA VAL A 222 13.10 5.44 16.81
C VAL A 222 13.17 6.24 15.51
N LEU A 223 13.48 7.53 15.62
CA LEU A 223 13.76 8.36 14.45
C LEU A 223 15.15 8.01 13.92
N GLY A 224 15.21 7.30 12.80
CA GLY A 224 16.47 6.91 12.18
C GLY A 224 17.11 8.07 11.42
N ARG A 225 16.35 8.69 10.49
CA ARG A 225 16.89 9.71 9.59
C ARG A 225 15.85 10.79 9.28
N THR A 226 16.32 12.02 9.10
CA THR A 226 15.51 13.11 8.52
C THR A 226 16.13 13.58 7.21
N VAL A 227 15.32 13.67 6.16
CA VAL A 227 15.69 14.16 4.85
C VAL A 227 15.02 15.50 4.60
N GLU A 228 15.80 16.56 4.39
CA GLU A 228 15.29 17.88 4.03
C GLU A 228 14.89 17.93 2.54
N LEU A 229 13.65 17.50 2.24
CA LEU A 229 13.13 17.44 0.87
C LEU A 229 13.19 18.81 0.18
N TYR A 230 13.04 19.92 0.90
CA TYR A 230 13.12 21.25 0.29
C TYR A 230 14.50 21.59 -0.29
N LYS A 231 15.58 21.16 0.38
CA LYS A 231 16.96 21.33 -0.12
C LYS A 231 17.19 20.40 -1.29
N LEU A 232 16.78 19.13 -1.13
CA LEU A 232 16.92 18.10 -2.16
C LEU A 232 16.27 18.54 -3.48
N LEU A 233 15.03 19.03 -3.41
CA LEU A 233 14.26 19.42 -4.58
C LEU A 233 14.52 20.88 -5.04
N SER A 234 15.48 21.58 -4.43
CA SER A 234 15.82 22.99 -4.73
C SER A 234 14.62 23.95 -4.72
N ILE A 235 13.74 23.79 -3.74
CA ILE A 235 12.49 24.57 -3.65
C ILE A 235 12.76 25.91 -2.96
N ASP A 236 12.29 27.00 -3.58
CA ASP A 236 12.33 28.35 -2.97
C ASP A 236 11.67 28.31 -1.58
N SER A 237 12.46 28.64 -0.56
CA SER A 237 12.03 28.65 0.84
C SER A 237 10.83 29.57 1.08
N ARG A 238 10.63 30.60 0.25
CA ARG A 238 9.47 31.50 0.31
C ARG A 238 8.16 30.84 -0.11
N LYS A 239 8.23 29.73 -0.86
CA LYS A 239 7.05 28.94 -1.29
C LYS A 239 6.62 27.89 -0.26
N LYS A 240 7.37 27.69 0.83
CA LYS A 240 7.11 26.71 1.90
C LYS A 240 5.66 26.76 2.40
N ARG A 241 5.09 27.94 2.66
CA ARG A 241 3.73 28.06 3.27
C ARG A 241 2.57 27.54 2.40
N LYS A 242 2.78 27.19 1.12
CA LYS A 242 1.74 26.67 0.19
C LYS A 242 1.95 25.22 -0.24
N TRP A 243 2.88 24.50 0.39
CA TRP A 243 3.29 23.17 -0.04
C TRP A 243 2.52 22.07 0.69
N HIS A 244 1.43 21.62 0.08
CA HIS A 244 0.76 20.36 0.45
C HIS A 244 1.45 19.22 -0.30
N GLN A 245 2.30 18.48 0.41
CA GLN A 245 2.97 17.29 -0.11
C GLN A 245 2.11 16.06 0.15
N CYS A 246 1.95 15.22 -0.86
CA CYS A 246 1.25 13.95 -0.73
C CYS A 246 2.08 12.85 -1.34
N ILE A 247 2.19 11.74 -0.62
CA ILE A 247 2.64 10.46 -1.14
C ILE A 247 1.50 9.92 -1.99
N VAL A 248 1.78 9.70 -3.27
CA VAL A 248 0.78 9.26 -4.25
C VAL A 248 1.08 7.86 -4.78
N GLY A 249 2.24 7.29 -4.46
CA GLY A 249 2.62 5.92 -4.79
C GLY A 249 3.93 5.54 -4.12
N PHE A 250 4.16 4.23 -3.97
CA PHE A 250 5.36 3.69 -3.35
C PHE A 250 5.72 2.35 -4.01
N ALA A 251 6.96 2.26 -4.50
CA ALA A 251 7.53 1.06 -5.08
C ALA A 251 8.35 0.36 -3.99
N GLU A 252 7.80 -0.72 -3.45
CA GLU A 252 8.29 -1.33 -2.21
C GLU A 252 9.62 -2.07 -2.38
N TYR A 253 9.92 -2.63 -3.55
CA TYR A 253 11.15 -3.42 -3.73
C TYR A 253 12.41 -2.53 -3.69
N ASN A 254 12.28 -1.30 -4.20
CA ASN A 254 13.38 -0.35 -4.30
C ASN A 254 13.26 0.86 -3.36
N ASN A 255 12.27 0.85 -2.44
CA ASN A 255 11.97 1.96 -1.54
C ASN A 255 11.88 3.32 -2.27
N VAL A 256 11.17 3.34 -3.40
CA VAL A 256 10.98 4.56 -4.22
C VAL A 256 9.63 5.18 -3.95
N LEU A 257 9.65 6.42 -3.50
CA LEU A 257 8.48 7.23 -3.22
C LEU A 257 8.07 8.05 -4.45
N LEU A 258 6.78 8.05 -4.80
CA LEU A 258 6.20 9.08 -5.67
C LEU A 258 5.62 10.19 -4.82
N LEU A 259 6.31 11.33 -4.80
CA LEU A 259 5.95 12.52 -4.07
C LEU A 259 5.31 13.54 -5.01
N ARG A 260 4.06 13.89 -4.73
CA ARG A 260 3.35 14.94 -5.44
C ARG A 260 3.41 16.24 -4.65
N THR A 261 3.64 17.31 -5.40
CA THR A 261 3.66 18.69 -4.94
C THR A 261 2.56 19.45 -5.68
N PRO A 262 2.28 20.72 -5.33
CA PRO A 262 1.24 21.48 -6.03
C PRO A 262 1.44 21.59 -7.55
N THR A 263 2.67 21.45 -8.04
CA THR A 263 3.02 21.65 -9.46
C THR A 263 3.68 20.46 -10.13
N ASP A 264 4.30 19.56 -9.36
CA ASP A 264 5.25 18.59 -9.89
C ASP A 264 5.09 17.21 -9.21
N LEU A 265 5.52 16.18 -9.95
CA LEU A 265 5.66 14.82 -9.45
C LEU A 265 7.13 14.44 -9.42
N PHE A 266 7.59 13.95 -8.27
CA PHE A 266 8.95 13.48 -8.06
C PHE A 266 8.96 12.00 -7.72
N MET A 267 9.93 11.27 -8.26
CA MET A 267 10.37 9.98 -7.74
C MET A 267 11.55 10.23 -6.82
N ILE A 268 11.51 9.67 -5.61
CA ILE A 268 12.55 9.82 -4.60
C ILE A 268 12.91 8.42 -4.10
N GLN A 269 14.10 7.96 -4.43
CA GLN A 269 14.70 6.77 -3.87
C GLN A 269 15.36 7.13 -2.56
N LEU A 270 14.96 6.51 -1.45
CA LEU A 270 15.40 6.92 -0.11
C LEU A 270 16.87 6.55 0.18
N GLU A 271 17.38 5.50 -0.46
CA GLU A 271 18.75 5.01 -0.36
C GLU A 271 19.23 4.60 -1.77
N PRO A 272 20.23 5.29 -2.36
CA PRO A 272 21.18 6.24 -1.77
C PRO A 272 20.73 7.72 -1.82
N LEU A 273 19.46 8.01 -1.53
CA LEU A 273 18.87 9.35 -1.59
C LEU A 273 19.01 10.03 -2.96
N GLN A 274 18.38 9.44 -3.97
CA GLN A 274 18.30 10.03 -5.31
C GLN A 274 16.90 10.52 -5.61
N PHE A 275 16.77 11.54 -6.44
CA PHE A 275 15.47 12.02 -6.87
C PHE A 275 15.46 12.36 -8.36
N LYS A 276 14.26 12.33 -8.93
CA LYS A 276 14.01 12.70 -10.31
C LYS A 276 12.64 13.33 -10.42
N LYS A 277 12.55 14.45 -11.14
CA LYS A 277 11.27 15.01 -11.55
C LYS A 277 10.70 14.18 -12.70
N VAL A 278 9.52 13.60 -12.51
CA VAL A 278 8.85 12.76 -13.51
C VAL A 278 8.05 13.63 -14.48
N SER A 279 7.27 14.55 -13.95
CA SER A 279 6.38 15.40 -14.75
C SER A 279 5.97 16.66 -14.00
N LYS A 280 5.49 17.65 -14.75
CA LYS A 280 4.64 18.70 -14.21
C LYS A 280 3.22 18.16 -14.15
N THR A 281 2.55 18.20 -13.01
CA THR A 281 1.16 17.77 -12.90
C THR A 281 0.40 18.58 -11.87
N LYS A 282 -0.79 19.03 -12.27
CA LYS A 282 -1.80 19.59 -11.36
C LYS A 282 -2.87 18.57 -11.00
N LYS A 283 -2.90 17.42 -11.69
CA LYS A 283 -3.91 16.38 -11.49
C LYS A 283 -3.62 15.62 -10.20
N TRP A 284 -4.67 15.41 -9.41
CA TRP A 284 -4.66 14.44 -8.32
C TRP A 284 -4.85 13.05 -8.94
N ALA A 285 -3.85 12.20 -8.80
CA ALA A 285 -3.90 10.80 -9.21
C ALA A 285 -3.07 9.96 -8.23
N HIS A 286 -3.55 8.77 -7.92
CA HIS A 286 -2.74 7.75 -7.28
C HIS A 286 -1.96 6.98 -8.35
N TYR A 287 -0.70 6.69 -8.03
CA TYR A 287 0.19 5.90 -8.87
C TYR A 287 0.38 4.57 -8.17
N HIS A 288 0.26 3.49 -8.93
CA HIS A 288 0.43 2.13 -8.45
C HIS A 288 1.70 1.59 -9.10
N PRO A 289 2.86 1.71 -8.44
CA PRO A 289 4.07 1.10 -8.96
C PRO A 289 3.85 -0.37 -9.20
N PHE A 290 4.38 -0.81 -10.34
CA PHE A 290 4.36 -2.19 -10.75
C PHE A 290 5.81 -2.58 -11.02
N GLU A 291 6.26 -3.62 -10.33
CA GLU A 291 7.63 -4.10 -10.38
C GLU A 291 7.59 -5.58 -10.80
N SER A 292 8.28 -5.88 -11.90
CA SER A 292 8.41 -7.23 -12.44
C SER A 292 9.78 -7.39 -13.09
N VAL A 293 10.26 -8.63 -13.14
CA VAL A 293 11.43 -9.00 -13.93
C VAL A 293 10.90 -9.61 -15.22
N TYR A 294 11.15 -8.93 -16.34
CA TYR A 294 10.89 -9.50 -17.65
C TYR A 294 12.24 -9.74 -18.34
N ALA A 295 12.43 -10.95 -18.88
CA ALA A 295 13.49 -11.15 -19.85
C ALA A 295 13.04 -10.43 -21.13
N ALA A 296 13.82 -9.46 -21.60
CA ALA A 296 13.59 -8.91 -22.93
C ALA A 296 13.77 -10.07 -23.90
N GLY A 297 12.67 -10.61 -24.42
CA GLY A 297 12.72 -11.70 -25.39
C GLY A 297 13.60 -11.26 -26.55
N ASN A 298 14.60 -12.08 -26.90
CA ASN A 298 15.31 -11.92 -28.16
C ASN A 298 14.24 -11.88 -29.25
N SER A 299 14.06 -10.70 -29.84
CA SER A 299 13.26 -10.56 -31.04
C SER A 299 13.93 -11.47 -32.08
N ILE A 300 13.26 -12.54 -32.48
CA ILE A 300 13.64 -13.30 -33.68
C ILE A 300 13.12 -12.54 -34.89
#